data_AF-A0A6J7JKS2-F1
#
_entry.id   AF-A0A6J7JKS2-F1
#
_cell.length_a   1.000
_cell.length_b   1.000
_cell.length_c   1.000
_cell.angle_alpha   90.00
_cell.angle_beta   90.00
_cell.angle_gamma   90.00
#
_symmetry.space_group_name_H-M   'P 1'
#
loop_
_entity.id
_entity.type
_entity.pdbx_description
1 polymer ?
#
loop_
_entity_poly.entity_id
_entity_poly.type
_entity_poly.pdbx_seq_one_letter_code
_entity_poly.pdbx_strand_id
1 'polypeptide(L)'
;MLWQGPTPTAVLDWEMACLGPAEVDLAWMIFLHAFFQNMAVTYGMPGLPNFMRRADMAALYTEMSGRSVEALEWFEVFAALRFATVSVRTTTRGVAYGQMEAPAEPDDVIMFRGLLEQMLDGTYWDGR
;
A
#
# COMPACT_ATOMS: atom_id res chain seq x y z
N MET A 1 8.49 -11.17 2.03
CA MET A 1 9.50 -11.57 3.03
C MET A 1 9.16 -12.96 3.56
N LEU A 2 10.14 -13.83 3.73
CA LEU A 2 9.99 -15.09 4.45
C LEU A 2 10.42 -14.89 5.91
N TRP A 3 9.77 -15.60 6.83
CA TRP A 3 9.93 -15.43 8.27
C TRP A 3 10.12 -16.78 8.98
N GLN A 4 10.94 -16.79 10.04
CA GLN A 4 11.02 -17.86 11.03
C GLN A 4 10.65 -17.27 12.40
N GLY A 5 9.42 -17.52 12.86
CA GLY A 5 8.86 -16.76 13.98
C GLY A 5 8.79 -15.27 13.64
N PRO A 6 9.25 -14.35 14.51
CA PRO A 6 9.26 -12.91 14.24
C PRO A 6 10.50 -12.45 13.44
N THR A 7 11.42 -13.35 13.08
CA THR A 7 12.68 -12.98 12.44
C THR A 7 12.58 -13.17 10.92
N PRO A 8 12.87 -12.15 10.11
CA PRO A 8 12.90 -12.29 8.66
C PRO A 8 14.11 -13.14 8.25
N THR A 9 13.91 -14.11 7.35
CA THR A 9 14.96 -15.01 6.85
C THR A 9 15.30 -14.77 5.38
N ALA A 10 14.40 -14.13 4.62
CA ALA A 10 14.67 -13.69 3.24
C ALA A 10 13.81 -12.48 2.85
N VAL A 11 14.43 -11.52 2.17
CA VAL A 11 13.76 -10.41 1.47
C VAL A 11 13.74 -10.74 -0.02
N LEU A 12 12.55 -10.74 -0.61
CA LEU A 12 12.27 -11.21 -1.97
C LEU A 12 11.65 -10.07 -2.79
N ASP A 13 11.32 -10.35 -4.05
CA ASP A 13 10.58 -9.46 -4.96
C ASP A 13 11.27 -8.11 -5.22
N TRP A 14 12.56 -8.18 -5.58
CA TRP A 14 13.41 -7.04 -5.92
C TRP A 14 13.13 -6.41 -7.30
N GLU A 15 12.04 -6.78 -7.97
CA GLU A 15 11.71 -6.31 -9.33
C GLU A 15 11.43 -4.80 -9.41
N MET A 16 11.14 -4.16 -8.27
CA MET A 16 10.92 -2.71 -8.16
C MET A 16 12.07 -1.97 -7.44
N ALA A 17 13.21 -2.63 -7.23
CA ALA A 17 14.36 -2.01 -6.57
C ALA A 17 14.88 -0.81 -7.37
N CYS A 18 15.08 0.33 -6.70
CA CYS A 18 15.57 1.55 -7.33
C CYS A 18 16.31 2.44 -6.32
N LEU A 19 16.98 3.48 -6.82
CA LEU A 19 17.51 4.55 -5.98
C LEU A 19 16.43 5.62 -5.79
N GLY A 20 16.17 6.01 -4.54
CA GLY A 20 15.19 7.05 -4.21
C GLY A 20 15.24 7.45 -2.73
N PRO A 21 14.40 8.41 -2.31
CA PRO A 21 14.21 8.74 -0.91
C PRO A 21 13.72 7.52 -0.12
N ALA A 22 14.18 7.33 1.12
CA ALA A 22 13.78 6.18 1.92
C ALA A 22 12.27 6.18 2.26
N GLU A 23 11.65 7.36 2.20
CA GLU A 23 10.21 7.57 2.33
C GLU A 23 9.42 6.76 1.30
N VAL A 24 9.99 6.49 0.12
CA VAL A 24 9.35 5.66 -0.92
C VAL A 24 9.07 4.25 -0.40
N ASP A 25 10.04 3.63 0.27
CA ASP A 25 9.88 2.27 0.81
C ASP A 25 9.05 2.27 2.10
N LEU A 26 9.23 3.26 2.97
CA LEU A 26 8.47 3.34 4.21
C LEU A 26 6.98 3.54 3.93
N ALA A 27 6.64 4.45 3.02
CA ALA A 27 5.27 4.70 2.62
C ALA A 27 4.67 3.52 1.86
N TRP A 28 5.46 2.77 1.08
CA TRP A 28 5.00 1.55 0.42
C TRP A 28 4.50 0.51 1.43
N MET A 29 5.25 0.28 2.50
CA MET A 29 4.85 -0.65 3.57
C MET A 29 3.60 -0.18 4.33
N ILE A 30 3.53 1.12 4.65
CA ILE A 30 2.35 1.72 5.32
C ILE A 30 1.11 1.59 4.42
N PHE A 31 1.22 1.97 3.15
CA PHE A 31 0.13 1.92 2.20
C PHE A 31 -0.34 0.49 1.93
N LEU A 32 0.57 -0.48 1.73
CA LEU A 32 0.17 -1.88 1.51
C LEU A 32 -0.66 -2.43 2.66
N HIS A 33 -0.31 -2.09 3.90
CA HIS A 33 -1.14 -2.44 5.05
C HIS A 33 -2.48 -1.70 5.03
N ALA A 34 -2.50 -0.39 4.71
CA ALA A 34 -3.73 0.38 4.59
C ALA A 34 -4.71 -0.22 3.55
N PHE A 35 -4.20 -0.68 2.41
CA PHE A 35 -4.97 -1.40 1.40
C PHE A 35 -5.59 -2.70 1.95
N PHE A 36 -4.80 -3.55 2.60
CA PHE A 36 -5.32 -4.79 3.19
C PHE A 36 -6.27 -4.53 4.36
N GLN A 37 -6.02 -3.48 5.15
CA GLN A 37 -6.92 -3.05 6.22
C GLN A 37 -8.26 -2.57 5.67
N ASN A 38 -8.25 -1.75 4.60
CA ASN A 38 -9.47 -1.32 3.91
C ASN A 38 -10.24 -2.53 3.37
N MET A 39 -9.55 -3.46 2.71
CA MET A 39 -10.15 -4.70 2.22
C MET A 39 -10.80 -5.50 3.35
N ALA A 40 -10.09 -5.71 4.47
CA ALA A 40 -10.61 -6.46 5.61
C ALA A 40 -11.92 -5.85 6.14
N VAL A 41 -11.93 -4.53 6.34
CA VAL A 41 -13.12 -3.80 6.83
C VAL A 41 -14.28 -3.88 5.84
N THR A 42 -14.00 -3.71 4.53
CA THR A 42 -15.01 -3.86 3.47
C THR A 42 -15.67 -5.24 3.49
N TYR A 43 -14.92 -6.29 3.84
CA TYR A 43 -15.44 -7.66 4.00
C TYR A 43 -15.94 -7.99 5.42
N GLY A 44 -16.14 -6.99 6.28
CA GLY A 44 -16.71 -7.18 7.61
C GLY A 44 -15.76 -7.78 8.65
N MET A 45 -14.45 -7.79 8.38
CA MET A 45 -13.43 -8.24 9.31
C MET A 45 -12.78 -7.05 10.05
N PRO A 46 -12.31 -7.23 11.29
CA PRO A 46 -11.70 -6.13 12.06
C PRO A 46 -10.31 -5.71 11.53
N GLY A 47 -9.62 -6.59 10.79
CA GLY A 47 -8.24 -6.37 10.36
C GLY A 47 -7.27 -6.18 11.55
N LEU A 48 -6.21 -5.43 11.33
CA LEU A 48 -5.16 -5.09 12.29
C LEU A 48 -4.91 -3.56 12.30
N PRO A 49 -5.83 -2.75 12.88
CA PRO A 49 -5.79 -1.29 12.78
C PRO A 49 -4.58 -0.65 13.48
N ASN A 50 -3.95 -1.36 14.41
CA ASN A 50 -2.78 -0.88 15.15
C ASN A 50 -1.45 -1.32 14.51
N PHE A 51 -1.49 -2.04 13.38
CA PHE A 51 -0.30 -2.48 12.67
C PHE A 51 0.12 -1.44 11.61
N MET A 52 1.43 -1.29 11.39
CA MET A 52 2.01 -0.41 10.36
C MET A 52 1.47 1.03 10.35
N ARG A 53 1.15 1.60 11.53
CA ARG A 53 0.70 2.99 11.62
C ARG A 53 1.84 3.92 11.21
N ARG A 54 1.53 4.94 10.39
CA ARG A 54 2.51 5.93 9.89
C ARG A 54 3.42 6.47 11.00
N ALA A 55 2.83 6.92 12.11
CA ALA A 55 3.56 7.51 13.22
C ALA A 55 4.55 6.51 13.86
N ASP A 56 4.13 5.27 14.09
CA ASP A 56 4.98 4.23 14.68
C ASP A 56 6.13 3.86 13.72
N MET A 57 5.82 3.72 12.44
CA MET A 57 6.81 3.39 11.41
C MET A 57 7.84 4.51 11.21
N ALA A 58 7.40 5.76 11.21
CA ALA A 58 8.28 6.92 11.14
C ALA A 58 9.19 7.03 12.37
N ALA A 59 8.63 6.83 13.56
CA ALA A 59 9.38 6.86 14.82
C ALA A 59 10.44 5.74 14.85
N LEU A 60 10.05 4.51 14.55
CA LEU A 60 10.97 3.36 14.53
C LEU A 60 12.07 3.53 13.50
N TYR A 61 11.73 3.99 12.28
CA TYR A 61 12.73 4.24 11.25
C TYR A 61 13.73 5.32 11.69
N THR A 62 13.24 6.40 12.31
CA THR A 62 14.09 7.50 12.80
C THR A 62 15.02 7.01 13.91
N GLU A 63 14.51 6.22 14.86
CA GLU A 63 15.30 5.65 15.95
C GLU A 63 16.42 4.74 15.42
N MET A 64 16.10 3.86 14.47
CA MET A 64 17.05 2.87 13.97
C MET A 64 18.09 3.44 13.00
N SER A 65 17.72 4.46 12.23
CA SER A 65 18.57 5.02 11.16
C SER A 65 19.27 6.33 11.53
N GLY A 66 18.78 7.04 12.56
CA GLY A 66 19.21 8.41 12.88
C GLY A 66 18.73 9.47 11.86
N ARG A 67 17.87 9.11 10.91
CA ARG A 67 17.33 9.99 9.87
C ARG A 67 15.82 10.19 10.06
N SER A 68 15.39 11.45 10.17
CA SER A 68 13.97 11.78 10.10
C SER A 68 13.41 11.55 8.70
N VAL A 69 12.14 11.15 8.65
CA VAL A 69 11.35 11.02 7.42
C VAL A 69 10.26 12.08 7.41
N GLU A 70 10.02 12.69 6.25
CA GLU A 70 9.10 13.80 6.08
C GLU A 70 8.11 13.53 4.94
N ALA A 71 7.02 14.30 4.90
CA ALA A 71 6.03 14.26 3.81
C ALA A 71 5.49 12.86 3.45
N LEU A 72 5.44 11.93 4.43
CA LEU A 72 5.00 10.54 4.20
C LEU A 72 3.61 10.43 3.58
N GLU A 73 2.73 11.41 3.81
CA GLU A 73 1.42 11.48 3.16
C GLU A 73 1.53 11.51 1.63
N TRP A 74 2.39 12.37 1.10
CA TRP A 74 2.64 12.43 -0.35
C TRP A 74 3.20 11.11 -0.87
N PHE A 75 4.13 10.50 -0.13
CA PHE A 75 4.72 9.22 -0.51
C PHE A 75 3.72 8.06 -0.41
N GLU A 76 2.74 8.12 0.50
CA GLU A 76 1.66 7.15 0.59
C GLU A 76 0.69 7.27 -0.60
N VAL A 77 0.34 8.49 -1.03
CA VAL A 77 -0.39 8.70 -2.29
C VAL A 77 0.41 8.16 -3.48
N PHE A 78 1.71 8.41 -3.51
CA PHE A 78 2.59 7.89 -4.56
C PHE A 78 2.65 6.35 -4.56
N ALA A 79 2.72 5.72 -3.38
CA ALA A 79 2.63 4.27 -3.23
C ALA A 79 1.28 3.73 -3.74
N ALA A 80 0.18 4.39 -3.40
CA ALA A 80 -1.15 4.06 -3.88
C ALA A 80 -1.24 4.12 -5.41
N LEU A 81 -0.71 5.18 -6.03
CA LEU A 81 -0.68 5.30 -7.49
C LEU A 81 0.15 4.18 -8.15
N ARG A 82 1.30 3.84 -7.59
CA ARG A 82 2.13 2.72 -8.08
C ARG A 82 1.37 1.39 -7.97
N PHE A 83 0.69 1.15 -6.86
CA PHE A 83 -0.12 -0.05 -6.69
C PHE A 83 -1.35 -0.07 -7.60
N ALA A 84 -1.91 1.09 -7.96
CA ALA A 84 -3.01 1.18 -8.92
C ALA A 84 -2.57 0.68 -10.30
N THR A 85 -1.33 0.96 -10.70
CA THR A 85 -0.74 0.39 -11.92
C THR A 85 -0.69 -1.14 -11.85
N VAL A 86 -0.27 -1.71 -10.71
CA VAL A 86 -0.27 -3.16 -10.49
C VAL A 86 -1.70 -3.73 -10.58
N SER A 87 -2.68 -3.03 -9.99
CA SER A 87 -4.09 -3.40 -10.05
C SER A 87 -4.59 -3.44 -11.50
N VAL A 88 -4.37 -2.37 -12.26
CA VAL A 88 -4.75 -2.29 -13.68
C VAL A 88 -4.17 -3.47 -14.47
N ARG A 89 -2.86 -3.76 -14.30
CA ARG A 89 -2.20 -4.87 -15.00
C ARG A 89 -2.74 -6.24 -14.57
N THR A 90 -3.02 -6.42 -13.29
CA THR A 90 -3.59 -7.66 -12.76
C THR A 90 -4.99 -7.88 -13.30
N THR A 91 -5.84 -6.85 -13.26
CA THR A 91 -7.23 -6.95 -13.72
C THR A 91 -7.31 -7.18 -15.22
N THR A 92 -6.62 -6.37 -16.02
CA THR A 92 -6.62 -6.50 -17.48
C THR A 92 -6.04 -7.83 -17.95
N ARG A 93 -5.05 -8.38 -17.24
CA ARG A 93 -4.54 -9.74 -17.49
C ARG A 93 -5.59 -10.80 -17.19
N GLY A 94 -6.35 -10.67 -16.10
CA GLY A 94 -7.46 -11.57 -15.78
C GLY A 94 -8.54 -11.57 -16.87
N VAL A 95 -8.89 -10.39 -17.40
CA VAL A 95 -9.82 -10.26 -18.54
C VAL A 95 -9.26 -10.94 -19.79
N ALA A 96 -7.99 -10.66 -20.14
CA ALA A 96 -7.36 -11.23 -21.32
C ALA A 96 -7.28 -12.77 -21.29
N TYR A 97 -7.18 -13.36 -20.10
CA TYR A 97 -7.17 -14.82 -19.91
C TYR A 97 -8.55 -15.42 -19.59
N GLY A 98 -9.63 -14.63 -19.66
CA GLY A 98 -10.99 -15.11 -19.41
C GLY A 98 -11.27 -15.51 -17.95
N GLN A 99 -10.45 -15.03 -17.01
CA GLN A 99 -10.62 -15.27 -15.58
C GLN A 99 -11.58 -14.26 -14.93
N MET A 100 -11.80 -13.12 -15.59
CA MET A 100 -12.68 -12.04 -15.14
C MET A 100 -13.40 -11.41 -16.33
N GLU A 101 -14.58 -10.86 -16.09
CA GLU A 101 -15.26 -10.01 -17.06
C GLU A 101 -14.64 -8.61 -17.07
N ALA A 102 -14.66 -7.94 -18.23
CA ALA A 102 -14.26 -6.55 -18.30
C ALA A 102 -15.27 -5.70 -17.51
N PRO A 103 -14.82 -4.80 -16.62
CA PRO A 103 -15.75 -3.94 -15.90
C PRO A 103 -16.44 -2.98 -16.87
N ALA A 104 -17.68 -2.61 -16.54
CA ALA A 104 -18.43 -1.61 -17.31
C ALA A 104 -17.78 -0.22 -17.21
N GLU A 105 -17.36 0.17 -16.00
CA GLU A 105 -16.62 1.42 -15.78
C GLU A 105 -15.10 1.15 -15.87
N PRO A 106 -14.35 1.86 -16.74
CA PRO A 106 -12.93 1.58 -16.96
C PRO A 106 -12.06 1.66 -15.71
N ASP A 107 -12.37 2.57 -14.79
CA ASP A 107 -11.59 2.81 -13.57
C ASP A 107 -11.77 1.72 -12.51
N ASP A 108 -12.81 0.87 -12.64
CA ASP A 108 -13.07 -0.23 -11.70
C ASP A 108 -12.04 -1.37 -11.84
N VAL A 109 -11.12 -1.27 -12.80
CA VAL A 109 -9.91 -2.10 -12.83
C VAL A 109 -8.95 -1.81 -11.66
N ILE A 110 -9.11 -0.65 -10.99
CA ILE A 110 -8.41 -0.29 -9.76
C ILE A 110 -9.19 -0.85 -8.57
N MET A 111 -8.74 -1.99 -8.03
CA MET A 111 -9.43 -2.75 -6.97
C MET A 111 -9.71 -1.95 -5.69
N PHE A 112 -8.99 -0.85 -5.48
CA PHE A 112 -9.09 0.01 -4.31
C PHE A 112 -9.39 1.47 -4.70
N ARG A 113 -10.09 1.69 -5.82
CA ARG A 113 -10.42 3.02 -6.35
C ARG A 113 -10.90 3.99 -5.27
N GLY A 114 -11.88 3.58 -4.45
CA GLY A 114 -12.41 4.44 -3.39
C GLY A 114 -11.38 4.83 -2.32
N LEU A 115 -10.45 3.94 -1.97
CA LEU A 115 -9.35 4.27 -1.06
C LEU A 115 -8.36 5.25 -1.73
N LEU A 116 -8.04 5.05 -3.01
CA LEU A 116 -7.18 5.97 -3.74
C LEU A 116 -7.81 7.37 -3.84
N GLU A 117 -9.10 7.46 -4.11
CA GLU A 117 -9.85 8.73 -4.14
C GLU A 117 -9.80 9.43 -2.78
N GLN A 118 -10.03 8.71 -1.68
CA GLN A 118 -9.91 9.24 -0.32
C GLN A 118 -8.50 9.73 0.01
N MET A 119 -7.46 9.09 -0.53
CA MET A 119 -6.08 9.55 -0.35
C MET A 119 -5.75 10.78 -1.22
N LEU A 120 -6.37 10.91 -2.40
CA LEU A 120 -6.16 12.05 -3.28
C LEU A 120 -6.87 13.32 -2.79
N ASP A 121 -8.06 13.18 -2.20
CA ASP A 121 -8.83 14.30 -1.65
C ASP A 121 -8.52 14.61 -0.17
N GLY A 122 -7.69 13.77 0.47
CA GLY A 122 -7.23 13.93 1.84
C GLY A 122 -8.13 13.30 2.91
N THR A 123 -9.34 12.86 2.55
CA THR A 123 -10.33 12.35 3.49
C THR A 123 -9.94 11.02 4.15
N TYR A 124 -8.98 10.28 3.59
CA TYR A 124 -8.45 9.06 4.21
C TYR A 124 -7.83 9.33 5.58
N TRP A 125 -7.22 10.51 5.79
CA TRP A 125 -6.57 10.89 7.04
C TRP A 125 -7.47 11.66 8.00
N ASP A 126 -8.67 12.06 7.58
CA ASP A 126 -9.62 12.74 8.46
C ASP A 126 -10.00 11.84 9.65
N GLY A 127 -9.59 12.26 10.85
CA GLY A 127 -9.90 11.55 12.10
C GLY A 127 -9.05 10.30 12.37
N ARG A 128 -7.90 10.13 11.69
CA ARG A 128 -6.93 9.05 11.95
C ARG A 128 -5.69 9.49 12.69
#